data_AF-A0A388QRQ9-F1
#
_entry.id   AF-A0A388QRQ9-F1
#
_cell.length_a   1.000
_cell.length_b   1.000
_cell.length_c   1.000
_cell.angle_alpha   90.00
_cell.angle_beta   90.00
_cell.angle_gamma   90.00
#
_symmetry.space_group_name_H-M   'P 1'
#
loop_
_entity.id
_entity.type
_entity.pdbx_description
1 polymer ?
#
loop_
_entity_poly.entity_id
_entity_poly.type
_entity_poly.pdbx_seq_one_letter_code
_entity_poly.pdbx_strand_id
1 'polypeptide(L)' 'MRILQLHCDSIEYTPTKKEIKSAEEIIPETKRLEEVVVAFVAIEQGDDSSVAQNAISQIKTRWKK' A
#
# COMPACT_ATOMS: atom_id res chain seq x y z
N MET A 1 5.04 -5.76 10.99
CA MET A 1 4.42 -4.99 9.89
C MET A 1 4.10 -3.60 10.40
N ARG A 2 4.50 -2.55 9.67
CA ARG A 2 4.14 -1.16 10.00
C ARG A 2 3.30 -0.56 8.88
N ILE A 3 2.25 0.16 9.24
CA ILE A 3 1.30 0.75 8.29
C ILE A 3 1.10 2.23 8.59
N LEU A 4 1.27 3.06 7.57
CA LEU A 4 0.87 4.46 7.57
C LEU A 4 -0.36 4.61 6.66
N GLN A 5 -1.50 4.98 7.27
CA GLN A 5 -2.77 5.17 6.57
C GLN A 5 -3.04 6.66 6.39
N LEU A 6 -3.34 7.09 5.17
CA LEU A 6 -3.68 8.46 4.82
C LEU A 6 -5.02 8.49 4.10
N HIS A 7 -5.89 9.43 4.48
CA HIS A 7 -7.07 9.78 3.68
C HIS A 7 -6.67 10.92 2.76
N CYS A 8 -6.68 10.65 1.46
CA CYS A 8 -6.21 11.60 0.46
C CYS A 8 -7.32 11.91 -0.53
N ASP A 9 -7.47 13.19 -0.86
CA ASP A 9 -8.29 13.62 -2.00
C ASP A 9 -7.71 13.00 -3.29
N SER A 10 -6.39 12.89 -3.39
CA SER A 10 -5.74 12.17 -4.49
C SER A 10 -4.35 11.61 -4.15
N ILE A 11 -3.91 10.61 -4.91
CA ILE A 11 -2.51 10.16 -4.95
C ILE A 11 -2.08 9.90 -6.39
N GLU A 12 -0.86 10.32 -6.72
CA GLU A 12 -0.24 10.09 -8.01
C GLU A 12 1.11 9.39 -7.83
N TYR A 13 1.42 8.44 -8.71
CA TYR A 13 2.74 7.81 -8.75
C TYR A 13 3.12 7.38 -10.16
N THR A 14 4.42 7.48 -10.47
CA THR A 14 5.00 7.01 -11.73
C THR A 14 6.09 5.98 -11.40
N PRO A 15 5.94 4.72 -11.82
CA PRO A 15 7.01 3.73 -11.68
C PRO A 15 8.25 4.17 -12.47
N THR A 16 9.41 4.19 -11.83
CA THR A 16 10.65 4.67 -12.46
C THR A 16 11.57 3.53 -12.88
N LYS A 17 11.95 2.67 -11.94
CA LYS A 17 12.89 1.55 -12.13
C LYS A 17 12.51 0.40 -11.22
N LYS A 18 12.89 -0.83 -11.58
CA LYS A 18 12.81 -1.97 -10.67
C LYS A 18 13.80 -1.80 -9.53
N GLU A 19 13.30 -1.85 -8.29
CA GLU A 19 14.15 -1.79 -7.10
C GLU A 19 14.91 -3.11 -6.87
N ILE A 20 14.27 -4.23 -7.20
CA ILE A 20 14.85 -5.58 -7.07
C ILE A 20 14.64 -6.38 -8.36
N LYS A 21 15.51 -7.37 -8.59
CA LYS A 21 15.49 -8.18 -9.83
C LYS A 21 14.18 -8.93 -10.05
N SER A 22 13.57 -9.42 -8.97
CA SER A 22 12.33 -10.18 -8.98
C SER A 22 11.07 -9.30 -8.96
N ALA A 23 11.22 -7.98 -9.03
CA ALA A 23 10.06 -7.08 -9.12
C ALA A 23 9.32 -7.30 -10.44
N GLU A 24 8.01 -7.08 -10.40
CA GLU A 24 7.12 -7.13 -11.55
C GLU A 24 7.59 -6.19 -12.68
N GLU A 25 7.20 -6.48 -13.92
CA GLU A 25 7.46 -5.56 -15.04
C GLU A 25 6.71 -4.25 -14.83
N ILE A 26 7.39 -3.14 -15.12
CA ILE A 26 6.83 -1.80 -14.93
C ILE A 26 6.44 -1.18 -16.26
N ILE A 27 5.31 -0.47 -16.26
CA ILE A 27 4.93 0.46 -17.32
C ILE A 27 5.17 1.86 -16.73
N PRO A 28 6.10 2.66 -17.30
CA PRO A 28 6.47 3.97 -16.76
C PRO A 28 5.42 5.03 -17.11
N GLU A 29 4.21 4.82 -16.60
CA GLU A 29 3.06 5.70 -16.77
C GLU A 29 2.62 6.23 -15.41
N THR A 30 2.26 7.50 -15.35
CA THR A 30 1.70 8.11 -14.15
C THR A 30 0.29 7.60 -13.92
N LYS A 31 0.06 6.99 -12.75
CA LYS A 31 -1.26 6.58 -12.29
C LYS A 31 -1.75 7.57 -11.26
N ARG A 32 -3.01 7.99 -11.39
CA ARG A 32 -3.71 8.86 -10.46
C ARG A 32 -4.95 8.17 -9.91
N LEU A 33 -5.14 8.27 -8.60
CA LEU A 33 -6.32 7.78 -7.89
C LEU A 33 -6.91 8.95 -7.11
N GLU A 34 -8.23 9.12 -7.16
CA GLU A 34 -8.98 10.15 -6.45
C GLU A 34 -9.74 9.53 -5.28
N GLU A 35 -10.02 10.31 -4.24
CA GLU A 35 -10.83 9.98 -3.06
C GLU A 35 -10.50 8.60 -2.49
N VAL A 36 -9.26 8.44 -2.03
CA VAL A 36 -8.68 7.14 -1.69
C VAL A 36 -8.00 7.13 -0.33
N VAL A 37 -8.17 6.01 0.38
CA VAL A 37 -7.37 5.69 1.55
C VAL A 37 -6.10 4.98 1.10
N VAL A 38 -4.96 5.64 1.26
CA VAL A 38 -3.65 5.08 0.93
C VAL A 38 -3.07 4.39 2.16
N ALA A 39 -2.62 3.15 2.01
CA ALA A 39 -1.88 2.43 3.04
C ALA A 39 -0.45 2.15 2.56
N PHE A 40 0.53 2.85 3.14
CA PHE A 40 1.93 2.50 2.98
C PHE A 40 2.28 1.38 3.97
N VAL A 41 2.73 0.25 3.45
CA VAL A 41 2.97 -0.97 4.25
C VAL A 41 4.44 -1.35 4.19
N ALA A 42 5.06 -1.48 5.36
CA ALA A 42 6.38 -2.08 5.52
C ALA A 42 6.22 -3.46 6.17
N ILE A 43 6.61 -4.51 5.44
CA ILE A 43 6.67 -5.89 5.95
C ILE A 43 7.99 -6.07 6.69
N GLU A 44 7.92 -6.62 7.90
CA GLU A 44 9.05 -6.83 8.81
C GLU A 44 9.31 -8.32 9.02
N GLN A 45 10.49 -8.64 9.53
CA GLN A 45 10.85 -10.03 9.83
C GLN A 45 9.91 -10.61 10.89
N GLY A 46 9.36 -11.80 10.61
CA GLY A 46 8.40 -12.48 11.50
C GLY A 46 6.94 -12.16 11.17
N ASP A 47 6.67 -11.25 10.23
CA ASP A 47 5.31 -11.09 9.70
C ASP A 47 4.89 -12.29 8.87
N ASP A 48 3.65 -12.71 9.06
CA ASP A 48 3.03 -13.80 8.33
C ASP A 48 1.63 -13.43 7.84
N SER A 49 0.94 -14.41 7.24
CA SER A 49 -0.42 -14.21 6.73
C SER A 49 -1.42 -13.83 7.82
N SER A 50 -1.23 -14.25 9.08
CA SER A 50 -2.14 -13.90 10.17
C SER A 50 -2.05 -12.41 10.51
N VAL A 51 -0.82 -11.86 10.51
CA VAL A 51 -0.56 -10.42 10.72
C VAL A 51 -1.19 -9.61 9.59
N ALA A 52 -1.05 -10.05 8.34
CA ALA A 52 -1.66 -9.40 7.19
C ALA A 52 -3.21 -9.38 7.27
N GLN A 53 -3.84 -10.48 7.67
CA GLN A 53 -5.30 -10.52 7.84
C GLN A 53 -5.79 -9.56 8.94
N ASN A 54 -5.06 -9.48 10.06
CA ASN A 54 -5.38 -8.52 11.12
C ASN A 54 -5.26 -7.07 10.61
N ALA A 55 -4.19 -6.74 9.88
CA ALA A 55 -4.01 -5.42 9.27
C ALA A 55 -5.17 -5.03 8.35
N ILE A 56 -5.64 -5.94 7.50
CA ILE A 56 -6.79 -5.71 6.61
C ILE A 56 -8.06 -5.40 7.43
N SER A 57 -8.31 -6.16 8.50
CA SER A 57 -9.45 -5.94 9.39
C SER A 57 -9.41 -4.57 10.06
N GLN A 58 -8.23 -4.15 10.53
CA GLN A 58 -8.04 -2.85 11.17
C GLN A 58 -8.26 -1.69 10.20
N ILE A 59 -7.71 -1.76 8.98
CA ILE A 59 -7.90 -0.74 7.95
C ILE A 59 -9.40 -0.60 7.61
N LYS A 60 -10.10 -1.73 7.39
CA LYS A 60 -11.54 -1.75 7.11
C LYS A 60 -12.36 -1.15 8.24
N THR A 61 -12.00 -1.44 9.49
CA THR A 61 -12.71 -0.91 10.67
C THR A 61 -12.53 0.60 10.80
N ARG A 62 -11.32 1.11 10.54
CA ARG A 62 -11.03 2.55 10.59
C ARG A 62 -11.71 3.33 9.48
N TRP A 63 -11.94 2.72 8.31
CA TRP A 63 -12.68 3.36 7.22
C TRP A 63 -14.19 3.45 7.47
N LYS A 64 -14.76 2.50 8.22
CA LYS A 64 -16.21 2.49 8.54
C LYS A 64 -16.60 3.44 9.68
N LYS A 65 -15.63 4.07 10.35
CA LYS A 65 -15.84 5.03 11.42
C LYS A 65 -15.65 6.44 10.89
#